data_AF-A0A183BN60-F1
#
_entry.id   AF-A0A183BN60-F1
#
_cell.length_a   1.000
_cell.length_b   1.000
_cell.length_c   1.000
_cell.angle_alpha   90.00
_cell.angle_beta   90.00
_cell.angle_gamma   90.00
#
_symmetry.space_group_name_H-M   'P 1'
#
loop_
_entity.id
_entity.type
_entity.pdbx_description
1 polymer ?
#
loop_
_entity_poly.entity_id
_entity_poly.type
_entity_poly.pdbx_seq_one_letter_code
_entity_poly.pdbx_strand_id
1 'polypeptide(L)'
;MEILGGRKVQKTGVKVNSNWYVSEKDFPGKLYPDYMQGATYFGTGQAVRAVMAQTSEVAAFNIEDVIYTGILAEHVKPPVARFHSGRAHFWGDQKIMPQNEQCEKGVPFIFTLLT
;
A
#
# COMPACT_ATOMS: atom_id res chain seq x y z
N MET A 1 -1.02 -10.90 -12.44
CA MET A 1 -0.33 -10.73 -11.15
C MET A 1 -0.73 -9.38 -10.61
N GLU A 2 -1.16 -9.29 -9.36
CA GLU A 2 -1.94 -8.13 -8.89
C GLU A 2 -1.56 -7.72 -7.45
N ILE A 3 -1.58 -6.42 -7.20
CA ILE A 3 -1.46 -5.79 -5.88
C ILE A 3 -2.67 -4.87 -5.67
N LEU A 4 -3.39 -5.09 -4.59
CA LEU A 4 -4.49 -4.27 -4.09
C LEU A 4 -3.98 -3.39 -2.95
N GLY A 5 -4.34 -2.12 -2.92
CA GLY A 5 -3.88 -1.19 -1.88
C GLY A 5 -4.74 0.05 -1.73
N GLY A 6 -4.38 0.85 -0.72
CA GLY A 6 -5.10 2.05 -0.30
C GLY A 6 -5.28 3.07 -1.41
N ARG A 7 -4.20 3.71 -1.89
CA ARG A 7 -4.27 4.72 -2.96
C ARG A 7 -3.19 4.49 -4.00
N LYS A 8 -3.57 4.32 -5.27
CA LYS A 8 -2.63 4.39 -6.38
C LYS A 8 -2.23 5.85 -6.60
N VAL A 9 -0.94 6.16 -6.53
CA VAL A 9 -0.43 7.53 -6.68
C VAL A 9 0.81 7.55 -7.55
N GLN A 10 1.06 8.73 -8.12
CA GLN A 10 2.29 9.09 -8.79
C GLN A 10 2.71 10.45 -8.24
N LYS A 11 3.94 10.56 -7.72
CA LYS A 11 4.42 11.79 -7.08
C LYS A 11 5.79 12.18 -7.60
N THR A 12 6.05 13.48 -7.62
CA THR A 12 7.39 14.04 -7.80
C THR A 12 8.24 13.79 -6.55
N GLY A 13 9.56 13.93 -6.69
CA GLY A 13 10.47 13.96 -5.56
C GLY A 13 10.00 14.94 -4.47
N VAL A 14 10.18 14.54 -3.21
CA VAL A 14 9.76 15.33 -2.05
C VAL A 14 10.76 16.47 -1.79
N LYS A 15 10.35 17.51 -1.07
CA LYS A 15 11.26 18.61 -0.68
C LYS A 15 12.29 18.14 0.37
N VAL A 16 13.49 18.72 0.34
CA VAL A 16 14.66 18.36 1.19
C VAL A 16 14.35 18.31 2.69
N ASN A 17 13.43 19.14 3.20
CA ASN A 17 13.09 19.20 4.63
C ASN A 17 11.95 18.25 5.05
N SER A 18 11.77 17.13 4.35
CA SER A 18 10.75 16.14 4.68
C SER A 18 11.38 14.82 5.09
N ASN A 19 10.76 14.11 6.03
CA ASN A 19 11.13 12.73 6.37
C ASN A 19 11.08 11.76 5.16
N TRP A 20 10.36 12.16 4.11
CA TRP A 20 10.19 11.40 2.87
C TRP A 20 11.05 11.96 1.73
N TYR A 21 12.03 12.81 2.03
CA TYR A 21 13.00 13.25 1.02
C TYR A 21 13.88 12.08 0.59
N VAL A 22 14.09 11.98 -0.72
CA VAL A 22 15.03 11.04 -1.36
C VAL A 22 15.97 11.89 -2.21
N SER A 23 17.27 11.66 -2.09
CA SER A 23 18.26 12.43 -2.85
C SER A 23 18.23 12.06 -4.35
N GLU A 24 18.58 13.00 -5.23
CA GLU A 24 18.71 12.71 -6.67
C GLU A 24 19.76 11.63 -6.97
N LYS A 25 20.73 11.44 -6.06
CA LYS A 25 21.72 10.35 -6.16
C LYS A 25 21.06 8.98 -5.96
N ASP A 26 20.13 8.87 -5.01
CA ASP A 26 19.46 7.60 -4.69
C ASP A 26 18.31 7.32 -5.66
N PHE A 27 17.62 8.37 -6.14
CA PHE A 27 16.63 8.26 -7.20
C PHE A 27 16.76 9.45 -8.18
N PRO A 28 17.39 9.24 -9.35
CA PRO A 28 17.59 10.31 -10.34
C PRO A 28 16.32 10.66 -11.12
N GLY A 29 15.24 9.90 -10.95
CA GLY A 29 13.96 10.14 -11.61
C GLY A 29 13.26 11.38 -11.07
N LYS A 30 12.63 12.17 -11.95
CA LYS A 30 11.82 13.34 -11.54
C LYS A 30 10.47 12.94 -10.94
N LEU A 31 9.95 11.80 -11.37
CA LEU A 31 8.68 11.22 -10.94
C LEU A 31 8.91 9.79 -10.49
N TYR A 32 8.31 9.42 -9.36
CA TYR A 32 8.17 8.03 -8.99
C TYR A 32 7.19 7.33 -9.95
N PRO A 33 7.38 6.02 -10.21
CA PRO A 33 6.38 5.23 -10.94
C PRO A 33 5.06 5.19 -10.17
N ASP A 34 4.01 4.72 -10.83
CA ASP A 34 2.75 4.43 -10.15
C ASP A 34 2.98 3.43 -9.00
N TYR A 35 2.62 3.80 -7.77
CA TYR A 35 2.77 2.95 -6.60
C TYR A 35 1.51 2.98 -5.72
N MET A 36 1.40 2.03 -4.81
CA MET A 36 0.33 1.96 -3.82
C MET A 36 0.79 2.62 -2.52
N GLN A 37 0.20 3.77 -2.19
CA GLN A 37 0.43 4.46 -0.93
C GLN A 37 -0.53 3.96 0.14
N GLY A 38 0.01 3.56 1.30
CA GLY A 38 -0.81 3.22 2.47
C GLY A 38 -0.06 2.40 3.52
N ALA A 39 -0.73 2.10 4.63
CA ALA A 39 -0.14 1.29 5.70
C ALA A 39 -0.02 -0.20 5.34
N THR A 40 -0.80 -0.67 4.37
CA THR A 40 -0.81 -2.08 3.95
C THR A 40 -1.32 -2.23 2.52
N TYR A 41 -0.91 -3.33 1.89
CA TYR A 41 -1.32 -3.77 0.56
C TYR A 41 -1.43 -5.30 0.55
N PHE A 42 -2.32 -5.83 -0.29
CA PHE A 42 -2.46 -7.27 -0.53
C PHE A 42 -1.96 -7.59 -1.93
N GLY A 43 -1.15 -8.64 -2.08
CA GLY A 43 -0.73 -9.12 -3.38
C GLY A 43 -1.03 -10.62 -3.51
N THR A 44 -1.23 -11.09 -4.74
CA THR A 44 -1.25 -12.54 -4.95
C THR A 44 0.13 -13.11 -4.59
N GLY A 45 0.19 -14.36 -4.08
CA GLY A 45 1.47 -14.96 -3.72
C GLY A 45 2.48 -15.00 -4.89
N GLN A 46 2.00 -15.11 -6.13
CA GLN A 46 2.82 -14.99 -7.33
C GLN A 46 3.39 -13.57 -7.51
N ALA A 47 2.56 -12.54 -7.34
CA ALA A 47 3.00 -11.15 -7.46
C ALA A 47 4.08 -10.81 -6.42
N VAL A 48 3.86 -11.20 -5.15
CA VAL A 48 4.84 -10.99 -4.08
C VAL A 48 6.16 -11.67 -4.41
N ARG A 49 6.14 -12.96 -4.78
CA ARG A 49 7.38 -13.68 -5.14
C ARG A 49 8.11 -13.04 -6.33
N ALA A 50 7.37 -12.62 -7.36
CA ALA A 50 7.96 -11.99 -8.54
C ALA A 50 8.62 -10.66 -8.20
N VAL A 51 7.97 -9.81 -7.40
CA VAL A 51 8.53 -8.52 -6.93
C VAL A 51 9.77 -8.76 -6.06
N MET A 52 9.70 -9.70 -5.11
CA MET A 52 10.83 -10.01 -4.23
C MET A 52 12.03 -10.56 -5.00
N ALA A 53 11.82 -11.25 -6.12
CA ALA A 53 12.92 -11.71 -6.98
C ALA A 53 13.65 -10.58 -7.71
N GLN A 54 13.11 -9.35 -7.73
CA GLN A 54 13.73 -8.19 -8.38
C GLN A 54 14.50 -7.29 -7.42
N THR A 55 14.53 -7.58 -6.11
CA THR A 55 15.07 -6.65 -5.10
C THR A 55 16.56 -6.37 -5.24
N SER A 56 17.32 -7.26 -5.89
CA SER A 56 18.74 -7.04 -6.18
C SER A 56 19.01 -5.90 -7.14
N GLU A 57 18.01 -5.50 -7.93
CA GLU A 57 18.15 -4.51 -9.00
C GLU A 57 18.02 -3.06 -8.51
N VAL A 58 17.60 -2.85 -7.25
CA VAL A 58 17.24 -1.52 -6.74
C VAL A 58 17.89 -1.29 -5.38
N ALA A 59 18.64 -0.19 -5.27
CA ALA A 59 19.12 0.28 -3.98
C ALA A 59 17.96 0.77 -3.10
N ALA A 60 17.92 0.34 -1.85
CA ALA A 60 16.84 0.72 -0.93
C ALA A 60 16.97 2.17 -0.47
N PHE A 61 15.82 2.84 -0.31
CA PHE A 61 15.67 4.17 0.28
C PHE A 61 14.40 4.23 1.15
N ASN A 62 14.18 5.35 1.82
CA ASN A 62 13.19 5.57 2.89
C ASN A 62 11.71 5.62 2.43
N ILE A 63 11.37 5.19 1.21
CA ILE A 63 9.98 5.08 0.75
C ILE A 63 9.76 3.70 0.14
N GLU A 64 9.49 2.73 1.00
CA GLU A 64 9.29 1.32 0.65
C GLU A 64 8.11 1.10 -0.30
N ASP A 65 7.03 1.87 -0.13
CA ASP A 65 5.85 1.84 -1.01
C ASP A 65 6.26 2.05 -2.49
N VAL A 66 7.15 3.02 -2.73
CA VAL A 66 7.68 3.33 -4.06
C VAL A 66 8.56 2.20 -4.57
N ILE A 67 9.38 1.59 -3.70
CA ILE A 67 10.30 0.52 -4.07
C ILE A 67 9.52 -0.73 -4.48
N TYR A 68 8.72 -1.28 -3.57
CA TYR A 68 8.08 -2.58 -3.76
C TYR A 68 6.88 -2.52 -4.70
N THR A 69 5.95 -1.61 -4.43
CA THR A 69 4.72 -1.54 -5.20
C THR A 69 4.87 -0.66 -6.45
N GLY A 70 5.92 0.15 -6.55
CA GLY A 70 6.23 0.97 -7.73
C GLY A 70 7.30 0.36 -8.62
N ILE A 71 8.58 0.63 -8.30
CA ILE A 71 9.75 0.32 -9.14
C ILE A 71 9.88 -1.18 -9.41
N LEU A 72 9.94 -2.00 -8.37
CA LEU A 72 10.13 -3.45 -8.51
C LEU A 72 8.94 -4.11 -9.23
N ALA A 73 7.72 -3.62 -8.99
CA ALA A 73 6.52 -4.08 -9.68
C ALA A 73 6.53 -3.78 -11.20
N GLU A 74 7.20 -2.71 -11.65
CA GLU A 74 7.41 -2.40 -13.08
C GLU A 74 8.51 -3.24 -13.74
N HIS A 75 9.49 -3.69 -12.94
CA HIS A 75 10.59 -4.53 -13.44
C HIS A 75 10.11 -5.93 -13.82
N VAL A 76 9.11 -6.48 -13.11
CA VAL A 76 8.47 -7.76 -13.45
C VAL A 76 7.86 -7.72 -14.86
N LYS A 77 7.99 -8.81 -15.62
CA LYS A 77 7.44 -8.94 -16.99
C LYS A 77 6.41 -10.09 -17.05
N PRO A 78 5.13 -9.81 -17.38
CA PRO A 78 4.52 -8.49 -17.53
C PRO A 78 4.44 -7.73 -16.18
N PRO A 79 4.36 -6.38 -16.19
CA PRO A 79 4.28 -5.59 -14.96
C PRO A 79 3.13 -6.03 -14.06
N VAL A 80 3.34 -5.92 -12.74
CA VAL A 80 2.31 -6.28 -11.75
C VAL A 80 1.22 -5.22 -11.75
N ALA A 81 -0.03 -5.64 -11.96
CA ALA A 81 -1.18 -4.75 -11.96
C ALA A 81 -1.46 -4.21 -10.55
N ARG A 82 -1.90 -2.94 -10.47
CA ARG A 82 -2.20 -2.25 -9.21
C ARG A 82 -3.65 -1.82 -9.18
N PHE A 83 -4.39 -2.30 -8.19
CA PHE A 83 -5.80 -2.02 -8.01
C PHE A 83 -6.01 -1.13 -6.79
N HIS A 84 -6.75 -0.05 -6.99
CA HIS A 84 -7.13 0.88 -5.95
C HIS A 84 -8.48 0.45 -5.35
N SER A 85 -8.53 0.13 -4.05
CA SER A 85 -9.77 -0.22 -3.35
C SER A 85 -10.31 0.87 -2.40
N GLY A 86 -9.88 2.12 -2.58
CA GLY A 86 -10.44 3.28 -1.88
C GLY A 86 -10.03 3.42 -0.40
N ARG A 87 -10.43 4.53 0.22
CA ARG A 87 -10.22 4.81 1.66
C ARG A 87 -10.94 3.80 2.57
N ALA A 88 -12.00 3.16 2.08
CA ALA A 88 -12.85 2.28 2.87
C ALA A 88 -12.12 1.04 3.41
N HIS A 89 -11.27 0.41 2.59
CA HIS A 89 -10.60 -0.86 2.96
C HIS A 89 -9.36 -0.68 3.84
N PHE A 90 -8.67 0.45 3.74
CA PHE A 90 -7.32 0.61 4.29
C PHE A 90 -7.10 1.85 5.15
N TRP A 91 -8.06 2.77 5.19
CA TRP A 91 -7.94 4.04 5.91
C TRP A 91 -9.01 4.21 7.00
N GLY A 92 -9.57 3.11 7.52
CA GLY A 92 -10.34 3.09 8.78
C GLY A 92 -11.61 3.96 8.85
N ASP A 93 -11.94 4.70 7.80
CA ASP A 93 -13.12 5.58 7.76
C ASP A 93 -14.43 4.79 7.70
N GLN A 94 -14.37 3.47 7.48
CA GLN A 94 -15.49 2.60 7.79
C GLN A 94 -15.49 2.35 9.30
N LYS A 95 -16.45 2.99 9.99
CA LYS A 95 -16.83 2.56 11.33
C LYS A 95 -17.25 1.09 11.23
N ILE A 96 -16.35 0.19 11.62
CA ILE A 96 -16.58 -1.26 11.65
C ILE A 96 -17.76 -1.57 12.58
N MET A 97 -18.00 -0.70 13.56
CA MET A 97 -19.14 -0.76 14.47
C MET A 97 -20.15 0.35 14.14
N PRO A 98 -21.42 0.06 13.85
CA PRO A 98 -22.49 1.05 13.86
C PRO A 98 -22.43 1.92 15.12
N GLN A 99 -22.66 3.23 14.96
CA GLN A 99 -22.49 4.24 16.01
C GLN A 99 -23.40 4.06 17.24
N ASN A 100 -24.36 3.12 17.16
CA ASN A 100 -25.43 2.90 18.14
C ASN A 100 -25.43 1.47 18.70
N GLU A 101 -24.29 0.76 18.72
CA GLU A 101 -24.22 -0.55 19.38
C GLU A 101 -24.37 -0.41 20.89
N GLN A 102 -25.42 -1.01 21.44
CA GLN A 102 -25.57 -1.21 22.87
C GLN A 102 -24.81 -2.47 23.27
N CYS A 103 -23.92 -2.36 24.25
CA CYS A 103 -23.28 -3.51 24.87
C CYS A 103 -24.22 -4.11 25.91
N GLU A 104 -24.54 -5.40 25.81
CA GLU A 104 -25.22 -6.11 26.89
C GLU A 104 -24.21 -7.04 27.57
N LYS A 105 -23.96 -6.85 28.87
CA LYS A 105 -22.99 -7.65 29.65
C LYS A 105 -21.56 -7.71 29.07
N GLY A 106 -21.14 -6.66 28.36
CA GLY A 106 -19.78 -6.53 27.83
C GLY A 106 -19.55 -7.18 26.47
N VAL A 107 -20.60 -7.69 25.81
CA VAL A 107 -20.54 -8.15 24.41
C VAL A 107 -21.42 -7.28 23.51
N PRO A 108 -20.96 -6.99 22.26
CA PRO A 108 -21.75 -6.23 21.31
C PRO A 108 -22.96 -7.05 20.84
N PHE A 109 -24.13 -6.41 20.74
CA PHE A 109 -25.43 -7.06 20.44
C PHE A 109 -25.46 -7.82 19.10
N ILE A 110 -24.58 -7.48 18.16
CA ILE A 110 -24.44 -8.19 16.87
C ILE A 110 -23.99 -9.64 17.08
N PHE A 111 -23.23 -9.92 18.15
CA PHE A 111 -22.75 -11.27 18.47
C PHE A 111 -23.75 -12.12 19.26
N THR A 112 -24.74 -11.53 19.93
CA THR A 112 -25.76 -12.27 20.70
C THR A 112 -26.95 -12.76 19.89
N LEU A 113 -27.19 -12.23 18.69
CA LEU A 113 -28.27 -12.70 17.80
C LEU A 113 -27.95 -14.01 17.05
N LEU A 114 -26.73 -14.53 17.20
CA LEU A 114 -26.25 -15.74 16.52
C LEU A 114 -26.04 -16.95 17.46
N THR A 115 -26.51 -16.85 18.71
CA THR A 115 -26.49 -17.91 19.73
C THR A 115 -27.89 -18.23 20.20
#